data_AF-A0A1S1YAA9-F1
#
_entry.id   AF-A0A1S1YAA9-F1
#
_cell.length_a   1.000
_cell.length_b   1.000
_cell.length_c   1.000
_cell.angle_alpha   90.00
_cell.angle_beta   90.00
_cell.angle_gamma   90.00
#
_symmetry.space_group_name_H-M   'P 1'
#
loop_
_entity.id
_entity.type
_entity.pdbx_description
1 polymer ?
#
loop_
_entity_poly.entity_id
_entity_poly.type
_entity_poly.pdbx_seq_one_letter_code
_entity_poly.pdbx_strand_id
1 'polypeptide(L)'
;MVCPLAATHQPALDSLCETLLDLLALAEILPNAIQSSRSQAVTLLEIRRHVERRLADPALNASSIAQAVGPSAHYINALFEQEQQSLMRYVLQRRLERCHQAIAQRQTAGLTISRIAFRGSFNELAHFSRVFKKQYGVSPSALKLAE
;
A
#
# COMPACT_ATOMS: atom_id res chain seq x y z
N MET A 1 -3.38 12.60 -56.66
CA MET A 1 -4.49 11.86 -56.03
C MET A 1 -4.15 10.39 -56.20
N VAL A 2 -3.89 9.56 -55.20
CA VAL A 2 -4.33 9.53 -53.80
C VAL A 2 -3.23 8.82 -53.00
N CYS A 3 -2.83 9.35 -51.84
CA CYS A 3 -1.99 8.63 -50.88
C CYS A 3 -2.86 7.62 -50.10
N PRO A 4 -2.40 6.39 -49.84
CA PRO A 4 -3.16 5.45 -49.03
C PRO A 4 -2.99 5.79 -47.54
N LEU A 5 -4.12 5.93 -46.86
CA LEU A 5 -4.24 6.24 -45.44
C LEU A 5 -3.91 4.99 -44.60
N ALA A 6 -2.84 5.09 -43.81
CA ALA A 6 -2.44 4.29 -42.65
C ALA A 6 -3.31 3.07 -42.28
N ALA A 7 -2.83 1.87 -42.64
CA ALA A 7 -3.13 0.64 -41.94
C ALA A 7 -2.10 0.46 -40.81
N THR A 8 -2.37 0.93 -39.59
CA THR A 8 -1.46 0.67 -38.46
C THR A 8 -2.22 0.54 -37.14
N HIS A 9 -2.02 -0.60 -36.49
CA HIS A 9 -2.42 -0.99 -35.12
C HIS A 9 -3.84 -1.54 -34.88
N GLN A 10 -4.12 -2.75 -35.38
CA GLN A 10 -5.18 -3.62 -34.83
C GLN A 10 -4.71 -5.02 -34.34
N PRO A 11 -3.68 -5.71 -34.91
CA PRO A 11 -3.43 -7.12 -34.58
C PRO A 11 -2.85 -7.33 -33.17
N ALA A 12 -2.26 -6.29 -32.58
CA ALA A 12 -1.72 -6.35 -31.22
C ALA A 12 -2.84 -6.34 -30.16
N LEU A 13 -3.93 -5.60 -30.39
CA LEU A 13 -5.09 -5.57 -29.49
C LEU A 13 -5.87 -6.88 -29.57
N ASP A 14 -6.04 -7.43 -30.77
CA ASP A 14 -6.71 -8.72 -30.95
C ASP A 14 -5.90 -9.85 -30.31
N SER A 15 -4.56 -9.87 -30.49
CA SER A 15 -3.68 -10.83 -29.81
C SER A 15 -3.64 -10.64 -28.29
N LEU A 16 -3.79 -9.41 -27.79
CA LEU A 16 -3.95 -9.14 -26.36
C LEU A 16 -5.28 -9.67 -25.83
N CYS A 17 -6.37 -9.52 -26.57
CA CYS A 17 -7.67 -10.08 -26.20
C CYS A 17 -7.64 -11.61 -26.17
N GLU A 18 -7.07 -12.26 -27.19
CA GLU A 18 -6.94 -13.72 -27.23
C GLU A 18 -6.07 -14.24 -26.07
N THR A 19 -4.93 -13.61 -25.82
CA THR A 19 -4.09 -13.99 -24.66
C THR A 19 -4.78 -13.73 -23.32
N LEU A 20 -5.59 -12.69 -23.20
CA LEU A 20 -6.37 -12.41 -21.99
C LEU A 20 -7.50 -13.44 -21.81
N LEU A 21 -8.17 -13.84 -22.89
CA LEU A 21 -9.20 -14.89 -22.88
C LEU A 21 -8.60 -16.26 -22.52
N ASP A 22 -7.46 -16.63 -23.09
CA ASP A 22 -6.74 -17.86 -22.74
C ASP A 22 -6.31 -17.87 -21.27
N LEU A 23 -5.83 -16.73 -20.76
CA LEU A 23 -5.48 -16.58 -19.34
C LEU A 23 -6.69 -16.66 -18.40
N LEU A 24 -7.86 -16.19 -18.84
CA LEU A 24 -9.12 -16.31 -18.10
C LEU A 24 -9.63 -17.77 -18.11
N ALA A 25 -9.60 -18.45 -19.25
CA ALA A 25 -10.00 -19.85 -19.37
C ALA A 25 -9.10 -20.77 -18.51
N LEU A 26 -7.80 -20.50 -18.47
CA LEU A 26 -6.87 -21.25 -17.61
C LEU A 26 -7.13 -21.02 -16.11
N ALA A 27 -7.70 -19.86 -15.74
CA ALA A 27 -8.07 -19.58 -14.36
C ALA A 27 -9.24 -20.44 -13.87
N GLU A 28 -10.16 -20.84 -14.75
CA GLU A 28 -11.30 -21.71 -14.42
C GLU A 28 -10.87 -23.17 -14.15
N ILE A 29 -9.79 -23.63 -14.81
CA ILE A 29 -9.26 -25.00 -14.69
C ILE A 29 -8.33 -25.15 -13.45
N LEU A 30 -7.92 -24.04 -12.86
CA LEU A 30 -7.04 -24.03 -11.69
C LEU A 30 -7.76 -24.61 -10.46
N PRO A 31 -7.12 -25.51 -9.69
CA PRO A 31 -7.74 -26.06 -8.48
C PRO A 31 -8.16 -24.94 -7.51
N ASN A 32 -9.28 -25.14 -6.80
CA ASN A 32 -9.91 -24.17 -5.88
C ASN A 32 -8.94 -23.49 -4.90
N ALA A 33 -7.86 -24.19 -4.49
CA ALA A 33 -6.84 -23.63 -3.61
C ALA A 33 -6.01 -22.50 -4.27
N ILE A 34 -5.76 -22.56 -5.58
CA ILE A 34 -5.03 -21.51 -6.31
C ILE A 34 -5.97 -20.34 -6.62
N GLN A 35 -7.25 -20.62 -6.93
CA GLN A 35 -8.27 -19.58 -7.09
C GLN A 35 -8.52 -18.80 -5.78
N SER A 36 -8.62 -19.51 -4.64
CA SER A 36 -8.77 -18.87 -3.33
C SER A 36 -7.55 -18.03 -2.96
N SER A 37 -6.34 -18.52 -3.22
CA SER A 37 -5.10 -17.77 -3.02
C SER A 37 -5.02 -16.52 -3.91
N ARG A 38 -5.45 -16.61 -5.18
CA ARG A 38 -5.54 -15.46 -6.09
C ARG A 38 -6.54 -14.42 -5.58
N SER A 39 -7.72 -14.86 -5.11
CA SER A 39 -8.73 -13.98 -4.52
C SER A 39 -8.22 -13.27 -3.25
N GLN A 40 -7.48 -13.98 -2.40
CA GLN A 40 -6.82 -13.41 -1.21
C GLN A 40 -5.78 -12.35 -1.59
N ALA A 41 -4.96 -12.60 -2.61
CA ALA A 41 -3.95 -11.65 -3.09
C ALA A 41 -4.57 -10.38 -3.66
N VAL A 42 -5.66 -10.50 -4.44
CA VAL A 42 -6.42 -9.34 -4.95
C VAL A 42 -7.01 -8.54 -3.78
N THR A 43 -7.62 -9.22 -2.80
CA THR A 43 -8.17 -8.58 -1.61
C THR A 43 -7.10 -7.82 -0.81
N LEU A 44 -5.93 -8.44 -0.59
CA LEU A 44 -4.79 -7.78 0.08
C LEU A 44 -4.32 -6.53 -0.69
N LEU A 45 -4.27 -6.60 -2.02
CA LEU A 45 -3.90 -5.46 -2.85
C LEU A 45 -4.90 -4.30 -2.69
N GLU A 46 -6.20 -4.59 -2.66
CA GLU A 46 -7.25 -3.59 -2.45
C GLU A 46 -7.15 -2.94 -1.07
N ILE A 47 -6.95 -3.76 -0.03
CA ILE A 47 -6.76 -3.27 1.35
C ILE A 47 -5.53 -2.35 1.42
N ARG A 48 -4.39 -2.77 0.86
CA ARG A 48 -3.16 -1.96 0.83
C ARG A 48 -3.37 -0.66 0.07
N ARG A 49 -4.02 -0.70 -1.09
CA ARG A 49 -4.37 0.52 -1.85
C ARG A 49 -5.28 1.46 -1.07
N HIS A 50 -6.23 0.93 -0.31
CA HIS A 50 -7.09 1.74 0.55
C HIS A 50 -6.29 2.40 1.68
N VAL A 51 -5.42 1.63 2.34
CA VAL A 51 -4.53 2.13 3.41
C VAL A 51 -3.62 3.26 2.89
N GLU A 52 -2.95 3.08 1.75
CA GLU A 52 -2.05 4.11 1.20
C GLU A 52 -2.79 5.42 0.90
N ARG A 53 -4.01 5.34 0.36
CA ARG A 53 -4.85 6.52 0.06
C ARG A 53 -5.25 7.30 1.30
N ARG A 54 -5.43 6.61 2.44
CA ARG A 54 -5.88 7.20 3.71
C ARG A 54 -4.80 7.26 4.78
N LEU A 55 -3.54 7.09 4.42
CA LEU A 55 -2.47 6.93 5.39
C LEU A 55 -2.28 8.14 6.31
N ALA A 56 -2.61 9.33 5.80
CA ALA A 56 -2.58 10.62 6.51
C ALA A 56 -3.86 10.92 7.33
N ASP A 57 -4.85 10.03 7.29
CA ASP A 57 -6.08 10.17 8.05
C ASP A 57 -5.91 9.58 9.47
N PRO A 58 -5.99 10.39 10.55
CA PRO A 58 -5.87 9.90 11.91
C PRO A 58 -7.02 8.96 12.31
N ALA A 59 -8.18 9.02 11.65
CA ALA A 59 -9.31 8.14 11.91
C ALA A 59 -9.17 6.76 11.26
N LEU A 60 -8.13 6.51 10.44
CA LEU A 60 -7.88 5.22 9.80
C LEU A 60 -7.64 4.12 10.84
N ASN A 61 -8.60 3.20 10.95
CA ASN A 61 -8.59 2.06 11.85
C ASN A 61 -9.16 0.80 11.16
N ALA A 62 -9.00 -0.37 11.80
CA ALA A 62 -9.42 -1.64 11.20
C ALA A 62 -10.92 -1.70 10.84
N SER A 63 -11.80 -1.10 11.64
CA SER A 63 -13.23 -1.02 11.34
C SER A 63 -13.51 -0.16 10.11
N SER A 64 -12.88 1.01 10.02
CA SER A 64 -13.03 1.90 8.85
C SER A 64 -12.50 1.28 7.56
N ILE A 65 -11.45 0.45 7.63
CA ILE A 65 -10.89 -0.26 6.48
C ILE A 65 -11.84 -1.38 6.05
N ALA A 66 -12.34 -2.18 7.00
CA ALA A 66 -13.32 -3.25 6.74
C ALA A 66 -14.59 -2.71 6.08
N GLN A 67 -15.14 -1.60 6.59
CA GLN A 67 -16.31 -0.93 6.02
C GLN A 67 -16.08 -0.47 4.57
N ALA A 68 -14.85 -0.06 4.23
CA ALA A 68 -14.56 0.49 2.92
C ALA A 68 -14.23 -0.57 1.85
N VAL A 69 -13.66 -1.71 2.26
CA VAL A 69 -13.23 -2.76 1.33
C VAL A 69 -14.24 -3.91 1.26
N GLY A 70 -15.06 -4.11 2.30
CA GLY A 70 -16.12 -5.13 2.34
C GLY A 70 -15.83 -6.29 3.32
N PRO A 71 -14.66 -6.96 3.26
CA PRO A 71 -14.37 -8.05 4.17
C PRO A 71 -14.34 -7.63 5.64
N SER A 72 -14.72 -8.54 6.52
CA SER A 72 -14.73 -8.29 7.96
C SER A 72 -13.32 -8.00 8.50
N ALA A 73 -13.23 -7.21 9.58
CA ALA A 73 -11.95 -6.93 10.23
C ALA A 73 -11.22 -8.21 10.69
N HIS A 74 -11.97 -9.24 11.07
CA HIS A 74 -11.41 -10.54 11.42
C HIS A 74 -10.75 -11.22 10.21
N TYR A 75 -11.44 -11.29 9.08
CA TYR A 75 -10.89 -11.86 7.84
C TYR A 75 -9.67 -11.08 7.35
N ILE A 76 -9.73 -9.73 7.40
CA ILE A 76 -8.60 -8.89 7.03
C ILE A 76 -7.37 -9.22 7.91
N ASN A 77 -7.53 -9.31 9.23
CA ASN A 77 -6.39 -9.66 10.08
C ASN A 77 -5.89 -11.08 9.80
N ALA A 78 -6.76 -12.05 9.53
CA ALA A 78 -6.34 -13.39 9.12
C ALA A 78 -5.48 -13.38 7.84
N LEU A 79 -5.80 -12.51 6.86
CA LEU A 79 -4.95 -12.33 5.67
C LEU A 79 -3.59 -11.73 6.00
N PHE A 80 -3.52 -10.75 6.91
CA PHE A 80 -2.25 -10.15 7.33
C PHE A 80 -1.43 -11.10 8.23
N GLU A 81 -2.07 -11.98 8.99
CA GLU A 81 -1.41 -12.99 9.83
C GLU A 81 -0.63 -14.01 8.99
N GLN A 82 -1.09 -14.32 7.77
CA GLN A 82 -0.31 -15.10 6.81
C GLN A 82 1.01 -14.42 6.43
N GLU A 83 1.08 -13.09 6.51
CA GLU A 83 2.30 -12.28 6.35
C GLU A 83 3.00 -11.97 7.69
N GLN A 84 2.62 -12.65 8.78
CA GLN A 84 3.18 -12.49 10.12
C GLN A 84 3.08 -11.06 10.69
N GLN A 85 2.05 -10.32 10.30
CA GLN A 85 1.77 -8.97 10.79
C GLN A 85 0.28 -8.76 11.03
N SER A 86 -0.10 -7.72 11.79
CA SER A 86 -1.48 -7.28 11.86
C SER A 86 -1.72 -6.11 10.91
N LEU A 87 -2.99 -5.88 10.53
CA LEU A 87 -3.36 -4.74 9.68
C LEU A 87 -2.88 -3.41 10.27
N MET A 88 -3.06 -3.21 11.57
CA MET A 88 -2.68 -1.95 12.22
C MET A 88 -1.16 -1.82 12.40
N ARG A 89 -0.43 -2.95 12.51
CA ARG A 89 1.04 -2.94 12.46
C ARG A 89 1.53 -2.52 11.08
N TYR A 90 0.90 -3.02 10.00
CA TYR A 90 1.18 -2.58 8.64
C TYR A 90 0.94 -1.08 8.45
N VAL A 91 -0.22 -0.56 8.86
CA VAL A 91 -0.54 0.89 8.80
C VAL A 91 0.53 1.71 9.52
N LEU A 92 0.92 1.30 10.73
CA LEU A 92 1.96 1.97 11.51
C LEU A 92 3.30 1.98 10.77
N GLN A 93 3.73 0.85 10.20
CA GLN A 93 4.97 0.75 9.44
C GLN A 93 4.96 1.69 8.23
N ARG A 94 3.86 1.74 7.48
CA ARG A 94 3.71 2.63 6.32
C ARG A 94 3.76 4.11 6.73
N ARG A 95 3.12 4.49 7.85
CA ARG A 95 3.22 5.86 8.40
C ARG A 95 4.64 6.22 8.79
N LEU A 96 5.37 5.30 9.43
CA LEU A 96 6.76 5.48 9.82
C LEU A 96 7.68 5.63 8.61
N GLU A 97 7.47 4.84 7.56
CA GLU A 97 8.23 4.91 6.31
C GLU A 97 8.06 6.26 5.61
N ARG A 98 6.83 6.76 5.54
CA ARG A 98 6.56 8.10 5.00
C ARG A 98 7.25 9.20 5.82
N CYS A 99 7.28 9.07 7.15
CA CYS A 99 7.99 10.01 8.02
C CYS A 99 9.50 9.92 7.83
N HIS A 100 10.05 8.70 7.71
CA HIS A 100 11.47 8.47 7.46
C HIS A 100 11.91 9.15 6.15
N GLN A 101 11.19 8.89 5.06
CA GLN A 101 11.43 9.54 3.78
C GLN A 101 11.34 11.07 3.86
N ALA A 102 10.37 11.59 4.62
CA ALA A 102 10.22 13.04 4.82
C ALA A 102 11.31 13.64 5.72
N ILE A 103 11.96 12.87 6.58
CA ILE A 103 13.14 13.35 7.32
C ILE A 103 14.35 13.34 6.40
N ALA A 104 14.45 12.32 5.54
CA ALA A 104 15.56 12.08 4.63
C ALA A 104 15.58 12.95 3.35
N GLN A 105 14.70 13.95 3.26
CA GLN A 105 14.50 14.75 2.05
C GLN A 105 14.97 16.19 2.27
N ARG A 106 15.80 16.72 1.37
CA ARG A 106 16.23 18.13 1.41
C ARG A 106 15.07 19.13 1.36
N GLN A 107 14.00 18.80 0.61
CA GLN A 107 12.82 19.65 0.45
C GLN A 107 12.05 19.88 1.76
N THR A 108 12.25 19.00 2.74
CA THR A 108 11.60 19.02 4.06
C THR A 108 12.58 19.37 5.18
N ALA A 109 13.83 19.75 4.87
CA ALA A 109 14.84 20.12 5.85
C ALA A 109 14.37 21.24 6.81
N GLY A 110 13.55 22.18 6.31
CA GLY A 110 12.95 23.25 7.12
C GLY A 110 11.80 22.81 8.04
N LEU A 111 11.27 21.58 7.90
CA LEU A 111 10.18 21.09 8.75
C LEU A 111 10.70 20.56 10.08
N THR A 112 10.01 20.88 11.17
CA THR A 112 10.31 20.28 12.48
C THR A 112 9.90 18.81 12.51
N ILE A 113 10.56 17.99 13.33
CA ILE A 113 10.18 16.58 13.56
C ILE A 113 8.72 16.48 14.00
N SER A 114 8.25 17.40 14.85
CA SER A 114 6.84 17.47 15.28
C SER A 114 5.89 17.66 14.10
N ARG A 115 6.23 18.55 13.14
CA ARG A 115 5.40 18.77 11.95
C ARG A 115 5.37 17.54 11.04
N ILE A 116 6.49 16.84 10.90
CA ILE A 116 6.57 15.58 10.13
C ILE A 116 5.71 14.51 10.80
N ALA A 117 5.84 14.31 12.12
CA ALA A 117 5.04 13.36 12.88
C ALA A 117 3.54 13.63 12.74
N PHE A 118 3.12 14.89 12.87
CA PHE A 118 1.70 15.27 12.69
C PHE A 118 1.18 14.97 11.28
N ARG A 119 1.98 15.25 10.24
CA ARG A 119 1.64 14.89 8.84
C ARG A 119 1.56 13.37 8.61
N GLY A 120 2.27 12.59 9.42
CA GLY A 120 2.17 11.12 9.45
C GLY A 120 1.05 10.59 10.35
N SER A 121 0.10 11.44 10.78
CA SER A 121 -1.00 11.10 11.67
C SER A 121 -0.59 10.58 13.06
N PHE A 122 0.54 11.07 13.59
CA PHE A 122 0.91 10.85 14.99
C PHE A 122 0.42 12.02 15.85
N ASN A 123 -0.41 11.71 16.85
CA ASN A 123 -0.93 12.72 17.79
C ASN A 123 0.06 13.02 18.93
N GLU A 124 0.97 12.08 19.24
CA GLU A 124 1.92 12.18 20.35
C GLU A 124 3.36 12.01 19.88
N LEU A 125 4.18 13.04 20.07
CA LEU A 125 5.57 13.05 19.64
C LEU A 125 6.45 12.02 20.38
N ALA A 126 6.15 11.79 21.67
CA ALA A 126 6.83 10.79 22.48
C ALA A 126 6.49 9.36 22.02
N HIS A 127 5.26 9.10 21.60
CA HIS A 127 4.90 7.82 20.99
C HIS A 127 5.63 7.65 19.65
N PHE A 128 5.53 8.63 18.74
CA PHE A 128 6.23 8.63 17.45
C PHE A 128 7.73 8.34 17.59
N SER A 129 8.43 9.08 18.45
CA SER A 129 9.88 8.93 18.63
C SER A 129 10.25 7.52 19.11
N ARG A 130 9.46 6.93 20.02
CA ARG A 130 9.67 5.56 20.52
C ARG A 130 9.49 4.53 19.42
N VAL A 131 8.38 4.58 18.68
CA VAL A 131 8.11 3.59 17.63
C VAL A 131 9.02 3.76 16.42
N PHE A 132 9.43 4.99 16.10
CA PHE A 132 10.40 5.28 15.04
C PHE A 132 11.77 4.71 15.38
N LYS A 133 12.28 4.98 16.59
CA LYS A 133 13.56 4.42 17.05
C LYS A 133 13.52 2.90 17.12
N LYS A 134 12.40 2.31 17.56
CA LYS A 134 12.21 0.85 17.54
C LYS A 134 12.30 0.27 16.12
N GLN A 135 11.81 0.99 15.11
CA GLN A 135 11.79 0.52 13.72
C GLN A 135 13.12 0.73 12.99
N TYR A 136 13.80 1.87 13.22
CA TYR A 136 14.98 2.28 12.44
C TYR A 136 16.30 2.32 13.24
N GLY A 137 16.28 2.00 14.53
CA GLY A 137 17.46 2.01 15.41
C GLY A 137 17.92 3.40 15.86
N VAL A 138 17.60 4.46 15.11
CA VAL A 138 17.95 5.85 15.41
C VAL A 138 16.72 6.71 15.72
N SER A 139 16.90 7.78 16.49
CA SER A 139 15.80 8.74 16.72
C SER A 139 15.55 9.60 15.49
N PRO A 140 14.33 10.14 15.30
CA PRO A 140 14.03 11.06 14.20
C PRO A 140 14.98 12.27 14.14
N SER A 141 15.33 12.84 15.31
CA SER A 141 16.25 13.98 15.40
C SER A 141 17.68 13.61 15.03
N ALA A 142 18.13 12.40 15.39
CA ALA A 142 19.46 11.92 15.03
C ALA A 142 19.56 11.68 13.51
N LEU A 143 18.53 11.09 12.90
CA LEU A 143 18.46 10.94 11.45
C LEU A 143 18.53 12.30 10.74
N LYS A 144 17.80 13.29 11.24
CA LYS A 144 17.79 14.64 10.66
C LYS A 144 19.14 15.37 10.74
N LEU A 145 19.99 15.04 11.73
CA LEU A 145 21.31 15.65 11.86
C LEU A 145 22.36 14.97 10.96
N ALA A 146 22.10 13.74 10.53
CA ALA A 146 23.03 12.94 9.73
C ALA A 146 22.98 13.25 8.22
N GLU A 147 21.99 14.04 7.76
CA GLU A 147 21.78 14.42 6.36
C GLU A 147 21.95 15.93 6.12
#